data_AF-A0A1G5EZJ8-F1
#
_entry.id   AF-A0A1G5EZJ8-F1
#
_cell.length_a   1.000
_cell.length_b   1.000
_cell.length_c   1.000
_cell.angle_alpha   90.00
_cell.angle_beta   90.00
_cell.angle_gamma   90.00
#
_symmetry.space_group_name_H-M   'P 1'
#
loop_
_entity.id
_entity.type
_entity.pdbx_description
1 polymer ?
#
loop_
_entity_poly.entity_id
_entity_poly.type
_entity_poly.pdbx_seq_one_letter_code
_entity_poly.pdbx_strand_id
1 'polypeptide(L)'
;MNSSEPIRIEAGFMNEVTERSGQMFSSCFQCRSCSGGCPMAEEMDYLPNEIIRMVQLGLKQEVLESRSVWLCVGCLACVSECPNGISLPEMMDTLRQIALEEKATVKEPEVVAFHQEFLGQVKRYGRLYELGFMARYRMKSLPALRDIPNYMKFMFSGRLSLLPERIHKRVDMKKLNEVCHV
;
A
#
# COMPACT_ATOMS: atom_id res chain seq x y z
N MET A 1 -15.22 -8.93 -14.63
CA MET A 1 -15.29 -7.56 -15.17
C MET A 1 -16.52 -7.50 -16.07
N ASN A 2 -17.49 -6.65 -15.74
CA ASN A 2 -18.71 -6.51 -16.54
C ASN A 2 -18.37 -5.56 -17.71
N SER A 3 -18.33 -6.09 -18.93
CA SER A 3 -17.79 -5.42 -20.13
C SER A 3 -18.72 -4.34 -20.72
N SER A 4 -19.59 -3.73 -19.91
CA SER A 4 -20.70 -2.89 -20.36
C SER A 4 -20.61 -1.43 -19.93
N GLU A 5 -19.69 -1.07 -19.03
CA GLU A 5 -19.44 0.34 -18.69
C GLU A 5 -18.31 0.93 -19.52
N PRO A 6 -18.43 2.18 -20.00
CA PRO A 6 -17.39 2.83 -20.79
C PRO A 6 -16.15 3.10 -19.93
N ILE A 7 -14.97 2.77 -20.47
CA ILE A 7 -13.67 3.06 -19.86
C ILE A 7 -13.52 4.58 -19.74
N ARG A 8 -13.25 5.08 -18.52
CA ARG A 8 -13.12 6.51 -18.25
C ARG A 8 -11.65 6.91 -18.22
N ILE A 9 -11.28 7.85 -19.09
CA ILE A 9 -9.93 8.38 -19.19
C ILE A 9 -9.84 9.75 -18.50
N GLU A 10 -8.91 9.88 -17.56
CA GLU A 10 -8.61 11.11 -16.85
C GLU A 10 -7.24 11.67 -17.28
N ALA A 11 -7.28 12.69 -18.14
CA ALA A 11 -6.08 13.25 -18.79
C ALA A 11 -5.02 13.80 -17.80
N GLY A 12 -5.41 14.18 -16.58
CA GLY A 12 -4.49 14.70 -15.55
C GLY A 12 -3.86 13.65 -14.65
N PHE A 13 -4.32 12.40 -14.69
CA PHE A 13 -3.97 11.40 -13.70
C PHE A 13 -2.48 11.07 -13.66
N MET A 14 -1.82 10.92 -14.82
CA MET A 14 -0.37 10.69 -14.87
C MET A 14 0.41 11.83 -14.20
N ASN A 15 -0.01 13.08 -14.41
CA ASN A 15 0.66 14.26 -13.84
C ASN A 15 0.46 14.30 -12.32
N GLU A 16 -0.76 14.02 -11.85
CA GLU A 16 -1.06 13.92 -10.41
C GLU A 16 -0.17 12.87 -9.72
N VAL A 17 -0.08 11.65 -10.28
CA VAL A 17 0.76 10.59 -9.71
C VAL A 17 2.25 10.97 -9.81
N THR A 18 2.68 11.61 -10.90
CA THR A 18 4.07 12.08 -11.07
C THR A 18 4.45 13.10 -10.02
N GLU A 19 3.60 14.09 -9.77
CA GLU A 19 3.86 15.18 -8.81
C GLU A 19 3.92 14.64 -7.37
N ARG A 20 2.99 13.74 -7.00
CA ARG A 20 2.95 13.16 -5.66
C ARG A 20 4.06 12.15 -5.39
N SER A 21 4.38 11.31 -6.35
CA SER A 21 5.39 10.25 -6.18
C SER A 21 6.81 10.71 -6.49
N GLY A 22 6.99 11.83 -7.20
CA GLY A 22 8.30 12.27 -7.69
C GLY A 22 8.86 11.41 -8.83
N GLN A 23 8.06 10.51 -9.41
CA GLN A 23 8.50 9.53 -10.41
C GLN A 23 8.09 9.93 -11.83
N MET A 24 9.04 9.91 -12.77
CA MET A 24 8.77 10.26 -14.17
C MET A 24 8.26 9.07 -14.99
N PHE A 25 6.94 8.84 -15.01
CA PHE A 25 6.35 7.70 -15.74
C PHE A 25 6.45 7.81 -17.26
N SER A 26 6.61 9.02 -17.82
CA SER A 26 6.82 9.22 -19.26
C SER A 26 8.11 8.59 -19.78
N SER A 27 9.09 8.33 -18.91
CA SER A 27 10.33 7.63 -19.26
C SER A 27 10.16 6.12 -19.47
N CYS A 28 9.07 5.53 -18.95
CA CYS A 28 8.87 4.08 -19.00
C CYS A 28 8.59 3.60 -20.44
N PHE A 29 9.49 2.75 -20.95
CA PHE A 29 9.38 2.11 -22.26
C PHE A 29 8.88 0.65 -22.21
N GLN A 30 8.26 0.25 -21.10
CA GLN A 30 7.59 -1.06 -20.95
C GLN A 30 8.50 -2.29 -21.15
N CYS A 31 9.72 -2.27 -20.62
CA CYS A 31 10.65 -3.42 -20.67
C CYS A 31 10.23 -4.64 -19.84
N ARG A 32 9.28 -4.46 -18.90
CA ARG A 32 8.74 -5.51 -18.01
C ARG A 32 9.71 -6.12 -16.99
N SER A 33 10.93 -5.57 -16.81
CA SER A 33 11.85 -6.05 -15.77
C SER A 33 11.22 -6.04 -14.37
N CYS A 34 10.46 -4.98 -14.06
CA CYS A 34 9.75 -4.86 -12.79
C CYS A 34 8.72 -5.96 -12.54
N SER A 35 8.06 -6.45 -13.59
CA SER A 35 7.05 -7.51 -13.49
C SER A 35 7.71 -8.88 -13.36
N GLY A 36 8.80 -9.10 -14.09
CA GLY A 36 9.59 -10.34 -13.99
C GLY A 36 10.24 -10.53 -12.61
N GLY A 37 10.65 -9.44 -11.95
CA GLY A 37 11.22 -9.47 -10.61
C GLY A 37 10.21 -9.40 -9.46
N CYS A 38 8.91 -9.29 -9.74
CA CYS A 38 7.90 -9.10 -8.71
C CYS A 38 7.53 -10.44 -8.03
N PRO A 39 7.74 -10.61 -6.72
CA PRO A 39 7.38 -11.84 -6.02
C PRO A 39 5.86 -12.03 -5.88
N MET A 40 5.08 -10.97 -6.08
CA MET A 40 3.62 -10.96 -5.95
C MET A 40 2.90 -11.05 -7.31
N ALA A 41 3.63 -11.22 -8.41
CA ALA A 41 3.09 -11.13 -9.77
C ALA A 41 1.89 -12.07 -10.01
N GLU A 42 1.92 -13.29 -9.45
CA GLU A 42 0.88 -14.29 -9.65
C GLU A 42 -0.45 -13.94 -8.97
N GLU A 43 -0.40 -13.15 -7.89
CA GLU A 43 -1.59 -12.76 -7.11
C GLU A 43 -2.20 -11.42 -7.60
N MET A 44 -1.45 -10.67 -8.40
CA MET A 44 -1.84 -9.36 -8.92
C MET A 44 -2.86 -9.48 -10.06
N ASP A 45 -3.86 -8.59 -10.09
CA ASP A 45 -4.78 -8.46 -11.22
C ASP A 45 -4.17 -7.71 -12.41
N TYR A 46 -3.13 -6.89 -12.16
CA TYR A 46 -2.33 -6.21 -13.16
C TYR A 46 -0.86 -6.18 -12.71
N LEU A 47 0.04 -6.53 -13.60
CA LEU A 47 1.46 -6.53 -13.31
C LEU A 47 1.98 -5.08 -13.12
N PRO A 48 3.12 -4.89 -12.42
CA PRO A 48 3.67 -3.56 -12.15
C PRO A 48 3.86 -2.68 -13.41
N ASN A 49 4.33 -3.27 -14.53
CA ASN A 49 4.47 -2.52 -15.79
C ASN A 49 3.11 -2.10 -16.38
N GLU A 50 2.07 -2.91 -16.19
CA GLU A 50 0.72 -2.66 -16.67
C GLU A 50 0.09 -1.53 -15.87
N ILE A 51 0.26 -1.49 -14.55
CA ILE A 51 -0.17 -0.35 -13.72
C ILE A 51 0.50 0.94 -14.18
N ILE A 52 1.81 0.95 -14.47
CA ILE A 52 2.47 2.14 -15.03
C ILE A 52 1.79 2.55 -16.35
N ARG A 53 1.49 1.59 -17.22
CA ARG A 53 0.84 1.89 -18.50
C ARG A 53 -0.57 2.46 -18.30
N MET A 54 -1.33 1.91 -17.36
CA MET A 54 -2.66 2.41 -17.02
C MET A 54 -2.62 3.84 -16.47
N VAL A 55 -1.62 4.15 -15.63
CA VAL A 55 -1.36 5.52 -15.16
C VAL A 55 -1.04 6.45 -16.33
N GLN A 56 -0.15 6.05 -17.25
CA GLN A 56 0.17 6.82 -18.47
C GLN A 56 -1.07 7.07 -19.35
N LEU A 57 -2.00 6.12 -19.39
CA LEU A 57 -3.22 6.20 -20.18
C LEU A 57 -4.36 6.95 -19.48
N GLY A 58 -4.18 7.34 -18.21
CA GLY A 58 -5.23 8.01 -17.44
C GLY A 58 -6.37 7.10 -16.97
N LEU A 59 -6.14 5.79 -16.87
CA LEU A 59 -7.12 4.79 -16.41
C LEU A 59 -7.23 4.79 -14.89
N LYS A 60 -7.63 5.92 -14.32
CA LYS A 60 -7.59 6.18 -12.88
C LYS A 60 -8.43 5.17 -12.10
N GLN A 61 -9.70 5.04 -12.47
CA GLN A 61 -10.64 4.17 -11.76
C GLN A 61 -10.15 2.72 -11.72
N GLU A 62 -9.70 2.19 -12.85
CA GLU A 62 -9.23 0.82 -12.97
C GLU A 62 -7.96 0.56 -12.15
N VAL A 63 -7.08 1.56 -12.02
CA VAL A 63 -5.89 1.49 -11.17
C VAL A 63 -6.27 1.52 -9.69
N LEU A 64 -7.09 2.48 -9.27
CA LEU A 64 -7.44 2.67 -7.86
C LEU A 64 -8.29 1.52 -7.30
N GLU A 65 -9.10 0.88 -8.14
CA GLU A 65 -9.92 -0.29 -7.78
C GLU A 65 -9.16 -1.64 -7.92
N SER A 66 -7.92 -1.62 -8.40
CA SER A 66 -7.11 -2.83 -8.58
C SER A 66 -6.68 -3.46 -7.24
N ARG A 67 -6.55 -4.79 -7.23
CA ARG A 67 -5.92 -5.51 -6.10
C ARG A 67 -4.41 -5.21 -6.05
N SER A 68 -3.81 -5.01 -7.22
CA SER A 68 -2.36 -4.90 -7.39
C SER A 68 -1.72 -3.76 -6.60
N VAL A 69 -2.41 -2.62 -6.50
CA VAL A 69 -1.97 -1.48 -5.67
C VAL A 69 -1.80 -1.89 -4.20
N TRP A 70 -2.71 -2.73 -3.69
CA TRP A 70 -2.73 -3.18 -2.29
C TRP A 70 -1.87 -4.43 -2.03
N LEU A 71 -1.55 -5.21 -3.06
CA LEU A 71 -0.67 -6.39 -2.95
C LEU A 71 0.82 -6.05 -3.03
N CYS A 72 1.20 -4.87 -3.51
CA CYS A 72 2.60 -4.45 -3.53
C CYS A 72 3.20 -4.40 -2.10
N VAL A 73 4.20 -5.25 -1.83
CA VAL A 73 4.86 -5.32 -0.50
C VAL A 73 6.02 -4.33 -0.33
N GLY A 74 6.30 -3.51 -1.35
CA GLY A 74 7.39 -2.53 -1.29
C GLY A 74 8.79 -3.14 -1.16
N CYS A 75 9.04 -4.33 -1.73
CA CYS A 75 10.32 -5.03 -1.62
C CYS A 75 11.49 -4.40 -2.39
N LEU A 76 11.24 -3.33 -3.17
CA LEU A 76 12.22 -2.59 -3.97
C LEU A 76 12.89 -3.37 -5.12
N ALA A 77 12.55 -4.63 -5.36
CA ALA A 77 13.12 -5.42 -6.46
C ALA A 77 12.99 -4.73 -7.83
N CYS A 78 11.82 -4.14 -8.08
CA CYS A 78 11.55 -3.40 -9.31
C CYS A 78 12.37 -2.11 -9.48
N VAL A 79 12.90 -1.53 -8.40
CA VAL A 79 13.78 -0.35 -8.46
C VAL A 79 15.17 -0.75 -8.92
N SER A 80 15.71 -1.84 -8.36
CA SER A 80 17.04 -2.36 -8.70
C SER A 80 17.16 -2.78 -10.16
N GLU A 81 16.08 -3.28 -10.75
CA GLU A 81 16.04 -3.77 -12.12
C GLU A 81 15.60 -2.70 -13.15
N CYS A 82 15.19 -1.50 -12.70
CA CYS A 82 14.64 -0.49 -13.61
C CYS A 82 15.76 0.29 -14.32
N PRO A 83 15.87 0.22 -15.66
CA PRO A 83 16.88 0.99 -16.40
C PRO A 83 16.63 2.51 -16.36
N ASN A 84 15.40 2.94 -16.05
CA ASN A 84 15.02 4.35 -15.94
C ASN A 84 14.99 4.86 -14.49
N GLY A 85 15.29 4.02 -13.50
CA GLY A 85 15.26 4.39 -12.09
C GLY A 85 13.87 4.73 -11.52
N ILE A 86 12.78 4.20 -12.10
CA ILE A 86 11.42 4.44 -11.60
C ILE A 86 11.18 3.67 -10.29
N SER A 87 10.84 4.39 -9.23
CA SER A 87 10.43 3.82 -7.93
C SER A 87 8.96 3.43 -7.95
N LEU A 88 8.69 2.20 -8.37
CA LEU A 88 7.36 1.59 -8.34
C LEU A 88 6.73 1.54 -6.93
N PRO A 89 7.49 1.29 -5.83
CA PRO A 89 6.90 1.32 -4.49
C PRO A 89 6.37 2.70 -4.09
N GLU A 90 7.04 3.79 -4.46
CA GLU A 90 6.56 5.17 -4.24
C GLU A 90 5.30 5.48 -5.07
N MET A 91 5.27 4.99 -6.32
CA MET A 91 4.05 5.07 -7.13
C MET A 91 2.89 4.30 -6.47
N MET A 92 3.12 3.07 -6.03
CA MET A 92 2.08 2.24 -5.40
C MET A 92 1.57 2.85 -4.10
N ASP A 93 2.44 3.43 -3.28
CA ASP A 93 2.03 4.15 -2.07
C ASP A 93 1.19 5.39 -2.40
N THR A 94 1.62 6.18 -3.38
CA THR A 94 0.86 7.32 -3.91
C THR A 94 -0.54 6.90 -4.38
N LEU A 95 -0.63 5.79 -5.12
CA LEU A 95 -1.91 5.26 -5.60
C LEU A 95 -2.82 4.80 -4.46
N ARG A 96 -2.27 4.24 -3.36
CA ARG A 96 -3.08 3.92 -2.16
C ARG A 96 -3.62 5.17 -1.51
N GLN A 97 -2.82 6.22 -1.38
CA GLN A 97 -3.25 7.48 -0.78
C GLN A 97 -4.39 8.09 -1.60
N ILE A 98 -4.25 8.18 -2.94
CA ILE A 98 -5.31 8.65 -3.84
C ILE A 98 -6.57 7.78 -3.69
N ALA A 99 -6.44 6.44 -3.68
CA ALA A 99 -7.58 5.54 -3.52
C ALA A 99 -8.34 5.77 -2.20
N LEU A 100 -7.61 6.05 -1.11
CA LEU A 100 -8.21 6.36 0.20
C LEU A 100 -8.89 7.73 0.22
N GLU A 101 -8.25 8.75 -0.35
CA GLU A 101 -8.78 10.12 -0.44
C GLU A 101 -10.08 10.16 -1.26
N GLU A 102 -10.12 9.44 -2.37
CA GLU A 102 -11.26 9.37 -3.27
C GLU A 102 -12.31 8.33 -2.87
N LYS A 103 -12.03 7.55 -1.81
CA LYS A 103 -12.89 6.46 -1.35
C LYS A 103 -13.21 5.47 -2.47
N ALA A 104 -12.21 5.14 -3.28
CA ALA A 104 -12.33 4.17 -4.36
C ALA A 104 -12.78 2.79 -3.83
N THR A 105 -13.46 2.03 -4.66
CA THR A 105 -13.89 0.67 -4.32
C THR A 105 -12.69 -0.27 -4.31
N VAL A 106 -12.20 -0.63 -3.14
CA VAL A 106 -11.03 -1.51 -3.02
C VAL A 106 -11.47 -2.97 -2.93
N LYS A 107 -10.89 -3.83 -3.77
CA LYS A 107 -11.13 -5.28 -3.79
C LYS A 107 -10.56 -6.03 -2.58
N GLU A 108 -9.65 -5.40 -1.84
CA GLU A 108 -8.95 -5.96 -0.66
C GLU A 108 -9.25 -5.16 0.64
N PRO A 109 -10.50 -5.11 1.13
CA PRO A 109 -10.88 -4.25 2.26
C PRO A 109 -10.16 -4.61 3.57
N GLU A 110 -9.82 -5.90 3.79
CA GLU A 110 -9.07 -6.33 4.97
C GLU A 110 -7.64 -5.78 4.96
N VAL A 111 -6.97 -5.79 3.80
CA VAL A 111 -5.61 -5.24 3.63
C VAL A 111 -5.62 -3.73 3.88
N VAL A 112 -6.65 -3.03 3.40
CA VAL A 112 -6.83 -1.59 3.68
C VAL A 112 -7.00 -1.34 5.18
N ALA A 113 -7.86 -2.11 5.86
CA ALA A 113 -8.08 -1.96 7.28
C ALA A 113 -6.81 -2.22 8.11
N PHE A 114 -6.02 -3.23 7.71
CA PHE A 114 -4.72 -3.52 8.31
C PHE A 114 -3.77 -2.33 8.13
N HIS A 115 -3.65 -1.84 6.90
CA HIS A 115 -2.77 -0.74 6.54
C HIS A 115 -3.10 0.54 7.32
N GLN A 116 -4.39 0.91 7.38
CA GLN A 116 -4.85 2.09 8.12
C GLN A 116 -4.61 1.97 9.63
N GLU A 117 -4.88 0.81 10.23
CA GLU A 117 -4.60 0.62 11.66
C GLU A 117 -3.09 0.64 11.92
N PHE A 118 -2.27 0.06 11.03
CA PHE A 118 -0.81 0.05 11.15
C PHE A 118 -0.26 1.47 11.13
N LEU A 119 -0.64 2.27 10.13
CA LEU A 119 -0.25 3.68 10.05
C LEU A 119 -0.76 4.49 11.24
N GLY A 120 -1.96 4.19 11.74
CA GLY A 120 -2.50 4.80 12.96
C GLY A 120 -1.66 4.52 14.21
N GLN A 121 -1.08 3.32 14.34
CA GLN A 121 -0.17 2.98 15.43
C GLN A 121 1.16 3.72 15.30
N VAL A 122 1.74 3.74 14.10
CA VAL A 122 2.98 4.47 13.83
C VAL A 122 2.80 5.97 14.12
N LYS A 123 1.68 6.57 13.68
CA LYS A 123 1.33 7.97 13.95
C LYS A 123 1.18 8.29 15.44
N ARG A 124 0.64 7.34 16.23
CA ARG A 124 0.38 7.55 17.66
C ARG A 124 1.59 7.29 18.56
N TYR A 125 2.36 6.26 18.26
CA TYR A 125 3.41 5.77 19.16
C TYR A 125 4.83 5.90 18.58
N GLY A 126 4.96 6.22 17.29
CA GLY A 126 6.23 6.23 16.56
C GLY A 126 6.76 4.83 16.23
N ARG A 127 6.07 3.79 16.69
CA ARG A 127 6.35 2.36 16.44
C ARG A 127 5.07 1.56 16.51
N LEU A 128 5.12 0.32 16.03
CA LEU A 128 4.02 -0.62 16.20
C LEU A 128 3.93 -1.04 17.68
N TYR A 129 2.75 -0.89 18.28
CA TYR A 129 2.40 -1.54 19.55
C TYR A 129 1.65 -2.83 19.21
N GLU A 130 2.36 -3.95 19.16
CA GLU A 130 1.92 -5.18 18.49
C GLU A 130 0.62 -5.74 19.09
N LEU A 131 0.50 -5.77 20.42
CA LEU A 131 -0.70 -6.27 21.10
C LEU A 131 -1.92 -5.36 20.85
N GLY A 132 -1.74 -4.04 20.98
CA GLY A 132 -2.83 -3.08 20.74
C GLY A 132 -3.24 -3.01 19.28
N PHE A 133 -2.28 -3.14 18.36
CA PHE A 133 -2.51 -3.26 16.94
C PHE A 133 -3.37 -4.49 16.63
N MET A 134 -2.94 -5.67 17.08
CA MET A 134 -3.69 -6.92 16.87
C MET A 134 -5.10 -6.85 17.45
N ALA A 135 -5.24 -6.35 18.67
CA ALA A 135 -6.54 -6.19 19.31
C ALA A 135 -7.45 -5.23 18.52
N ARG A 136 -6.94 -4.07 18.08
CA ARG A 136 -7.74 -3.07 17.36
C ARG A 136 -8.09 -3.48 15.94
N TYR A 137 -7.15 -4.11 15.23
CA TYR A 137 -7.41 -4.69 13.92
C TYR A 137 -8.45 -5.80 14.02
N ARG A 138 -8.29 -6.78 14.92
CA ARG A 138 -9.26 -7.86 15.14
C ARG A 138 -10.57 -7.44 15.80
N MET A 139 -10.65 -6.26 16.44
CA MET A 139 -11.94 -5.71 16.86
C MET A 139 -12.73 -5.13 15.68
N LYS A 140 -12.05 -4.69 14.62
CA LYS A 140 -12.66 -4.22 13.37
C LYS A 140 -12.94 -5.36 12.38
N SER A 141 -12.15 -6.44 12.44
CA SER A 141 -12.29 -7.66 11.63
C SER A 141 -12.86 -8.80 12.47
N LEU A 142 -14.09 -9.26 12.23
CA LEU A 142 -14.83 -10.26 13.04
C LEU A 142 -13.98 -11.46 13.56
N PRO A 143 -14.26 -12.01 14.76
CA PRO A 143 -13.32 -12.85 15.48
C PRO A 143 -13.26 -14.30 14.99
N ALA A 144 -12.05 -14.79 14.68
CA ALA A 144 -11.72 -16.20 14.81
C ALA A 144 -11.05 -16.45 16.17
N LEU A 145 -11.81 -16.97 17.14
CA LEU A 145 -11.32 -17.42 18.46
C LEU A 145 -10.29 -18.58 18.36
N ARG A 146 -10.15 -19.17 17.17
CA ARG A 146 -9.31 -20.34 16.88
C ARG A 146 -7.81 -20.09 17.12
N ASP A 147 -7.37 -18.84 17.00
CA ASP A 147 -5.95 -18.49 17.09
C ASP A 147 -5.51 -18.07 18.50
N ILE A 148 -6.44 -17.97 19.46
CA ILE A 148 -6.16 -17.62 20.86
C ILE A 148 -5.00 -18.44 21.47
N PRO A 149 -4.91 -19.77 21.28
CA PRO A 149 -3.80 -20.55 21.84
C PRO A 149 -2.42 -20.10 21.34
N ASN A 150 -2.32 -19.73 20.06
CA ASN A 150 -1.08 -19.25 19.46
C ASN A 150 -0.73 -17.86 20.02
N TYR A 151 -1.71 -16.97 20.20
CA TYR A 151 -1.50 -15.66 20.82
C TYR A 151 -1.03 -15.75 22.26
N MET A 152 -1.61 -16.66 23.05
CA MET A 152 -1.19 -16.91 24.42
C MET A 152 0.26 -17.37 24.47
N LYS A 153 0.68 -18.26 23.56
CA LYS A 153 2.09 -18.71 23.46
C LYS A 153 3.05 -17.55 23.14
N PHE A 154 2.67 -16.61 22.27
CA PHE A 154 3.50 -15.43 21.98
C PHE A 154 3.53 -14.44 23.14
N MET A 155 2.43 -14.29 23.87
CA MET A 155 2.35 -13.44 25.07
C MET A 155 3.24 -13.98 26.21
N PHE A 156 3.13 -15.28 26.52
CA PHE A 156 3.93 -15.91 27.59
C PHE A 156 5.40 -16.11 27.25
N SER A 157 5.80 -15.96 25.98
CA SER A 157 7.21 -15.99 25.58
C SER A 157 7.89 -14.62 25.64
N GLY A 158 7.21 -13.57 26.13
CA GLY A 158 7.77 -12.22 26.23
C GLY A 158 8.05 -11.54 24.89
N ARG A 159 7.52 -12.10 23.79
CA ARG A 159 7.73 -11.59 22.43
C ARG A 159 6.72 -10.52 22.01
N LEU A 160 5.76 -10.20 22.88
CA LEU A 160 4.75 -9.17 22.67
C LEU A 160 4.78 -8.17 23.82
N SER A 161 4.95 -6.89 23.48
CA SER A 161 4.87 -5.79 24.43
C SER A 161 3.45 -5.70 24.99
N LEU A 162 3.27 -5.74 26.32
CA LEU A 162 1.97 -5.59 26.97
C LEU A 162 1.53 -4.13 27.13
N LEU A 163 2.49 -3.21 27.07
CA LEU A 163 2.27 -1.78 27.17
C LEU A 163 2.92 -1.10 25.96
N PRO A 164 2.34 0.01 25.47
CA PRO A 164 2.91 0.75 24.36
C PRO A 164 4.20 1.46 24.81
N GLU A 165 5.33 1.05 24.26
CA GLU A 165 6.58 1.82 24.35
C GLU A 165 6.52 2.97 23.34
N ARG A 166 6.78 4.20 23.78
CA ARG A 166 6.82 5.38 22.91
C ARG A 166 8.26 5.73 22.60
N ILE A 167 8.56 5.98 21.32
CA ILE A 167 9.88 6.51 20.95
C ILE A 167 9.96 7.97 21.41
N HIS A 168 10.90 8.26 22.31
CA HIS A 168 11.04 9.57 22.98
C HIS A 168 11.52 10.68 22.03
N LYS A 169 12.27 10.34 20.98
CA LYS A 169 12.49 11.21 19.81
C LYS A 169 11.25 11.09 18.92
N ARG A 170 10.38 12.09 18.97
CA ARG A 170 9.25 12.18 18.02
C ARG A 170 9.83 12.07 16.62
N VAL A 171 9.39 11.07 15.86
CA VAL A 171 9.50 11.13 14.40
C VAL A 171 8.88 12.46 14.00
N ASP A 172 9.56 13.22 13.15
CA ASP A 172 9.05 14.51 12.73
C ASP A 172 7.76 14.28 11.93
N MET A 173 6.64 14.41 12.64
CA MET A 173 5.31 14.15 12.12
C MET A 173 4.97 15.08 10.95
N LYS A 174 5.65 16.23 10.84
CA LYS A 174 5.51 17.10 9.67
C LYS A 174 6.07 16.42 8.43
N LYS A 175 7.29 15.90 8.51
CA LYS A 175 7.92 15.11 7.44
C LYS A 175 7.12 13.86 7.07
N LEU A 176 6.55 13.17 8.06
CA LEU A 176 5.76 11.97 7.80
C LEU A 176 4.40 12.29 7.13
N ASN A 177 3.75 13.37 7.55
CA ASN A 177 2.49 13.83 6.95
C ASN A 177 2.70 14.46 5.56
N GLU A 178 3.88 15.04 5.29
CA GLU A 178 4.28 15.53 3.95
C GLU A 178 4.46 14.39 2.94
N VAL A 179 4.87 13.20 3.38
CA VAL A 179 5.15 12.05 2.50
C VAL A 179 3.96 11.08 2.40
N CYS A 180 3.25 10.84 3.50
CA CYS A 180 2.20 9.82 3.55
C CYS A 180 0.76 10.35 3.51
N HIS A 181 0.54 11.68 3.51
CA HIS A 181 -0.78 12.34 3.48
C HIS A 181 -1.89 11.65 4.32
N VAL A 182 -1.55 11.14 5.53
CA VAL A 182 -2.45 10.42 6.46
C VAL A 182 -3.13 11.32 7.47
#